data_AF-A0AAW4P6B3-F1
#
_entry.id   AF-A0AAW4P6B3-F1
#
_cell.length_a   1.000
_cell.length_b   1.000
_cell.length_c   1.000
_cell.angle_alpha   90.00
_cell.angle_beta   90.00
_cell.angle_gamma   90.00
#
_symmetry.space_group_name_H-M   'P 1'
#
loop_
_entity.id
_entity.type
_entity.pdbx_description
1 polymer ?
#
loop_
_entity_poly.entity_id
_entity_poly.type
_entity_poly.pdbx_seq_one_letter_code
_entity_poly.pdbx_strand_id
1 'polypeptide(L)' 'MSTPNGHEVAIDRLEAALNADDETAKDYEIREALQYLHIESDSVSVSSESDAVSASSESEAEPSR' A
#
# COMPACT_ATOMS: atom_id res chain seq x y z
N MET A 1 20.23 17.56 -2.64
CA MET A 1 20.11 16.56 -1.56
C MET A 1 19.15 15.51 -2.08
N SER A 2 19.62 14.27 -2.28
CA SER A 2 18.75 13.17 -2.69
C SER A 2 17.88 12.80 -1.50
N THR A 3 16.57 12.73 -1.70
CA THR A 3 15.66 12.15 -0.71
C THR A 3 16.07 10.68 -0.52
N PRO A 4 16.29 10.21 0.73
CA PRO A 4 16.62 8.81 0.97
C PRO A 4 15.51 7.94 0.38
N ASN A 5 15.91 6.85 -0.27
CA ASN A 5 14.93 5.95 -0.88
C ASN A 5 14.06 5.33 0.22
N GLY A 6 12.76 5.13 -0.02
CA GLY A 6 11.86 4.54 0.98
C GLY A 6 12.39 3.21 1.50
N HIS A 7 13.01 2.42 0.62
CA HIS A 7 13.71 1.19 0.94
C HIS A 7 14.88 1.35 1.92
N GLU A 8 15.70 2.40 1.79
CA GLU A 8 16.83 2.64 2.70
C GLU A 8 16.32 2.96 4.11
N VAL A 9 15.28 3.79 4.20
CA VAL A 9 14.63 4.12 5.48
C VAL A 9 13.99 2.87 6.09
N ALA A 10 13.37 2.01 5.29
CA ALA A 10 12.79 0.76 5.79
C ALA A 10 13.85 -0.18 6.38
N ILE A 11 15.04 -0.26 5.77
CA ILE A 11 16.15 -1.07 6.31
C ILE A 11 16.61 -0.53 7.66
N ASP A 12 16.83 0.78 7.78
CA ASP A 12 17.24 1.41 9.05
C ASP A 12 16.23 1.11 10.18
N ARG A 13 14.94 1.14 9.86
CA ARG A 13 13.86 0.81 10.81
C ARG A 13 13.88 -0.65 11.23
N LEU A 14 14.13 -1.58 10.30
CA LEU A 14 14.25 -2.99 10.62
C LEU A 14 15.49 -3.28 11.49
N GLU A 15 16.61 -2.61 11.24
CA GLU A 15 17.80 -2.72 12.08
C GLU A 15 17.55 -2.18 13.49
N ALA A 16 16.81 -1.07 13.63
CA ALA A 16 16.38 -0.56 14.93
C ALA A 16 15.48 -1.55 15.67
N ALA A 17 14.52 -2.18 14.97
CA ALA A 17 13.66 -3.21 15.54
C ALA A 17 14.48 -4.41 16.06
N LEU A 18 15.47 -4.88 15.29
CA LEU A 18 16.33 -6.00 15.71
C LEU A 18 17.13 -5.69 16.97
N ASN A 19 17.56 -4.45 17.14
CA ASN A 19 18.32 -3.99 18.30
C ASN A 19 17.45 -3.58 19.50
N ALA A 20 16.12 -3.52 19.34
CA ALA A 20 15.22 -3.15 20.43
C ALA A 20 14.99 -4.31 21.40
N ASP A 21 15.19 -4.05 22.69
CA ASP A 21 14.92 -4.99 23.78
C ASP A 21 13.44 -5.05 24.16
N ASP A 22 12.67 -4.02 23.80
CA ASP A 22 11.25 -3.88 24.10
C ASP A 22 10.38 -4.32 22.91
N GLU A 23 9.37 -5.14 23.18
CA GLU A 23 8.45 -5.69 22.17
C GLU A 23 7.58 -4.60 21.52
N THR A 24 7.18 -3.58 22.29
CA THR A 24 6.41 -2.45 21.76
C THR A 24 7.25 -1.59 20.82
N ALA A 25 8.53 -1.38 21.16
CA ALA A 25 9.49 -0.69 20.29
C ALA A 25 9.73 -1.48 19.00
N LYS A 26 9.90 -2.80 19.08
CA LYS A 26 9.96 -3.70 17.90
C LYS A 26 8.75 -3.53 16.99
N ASP A 27 7.56 -3.65 17.55
CA ASP A 27 6.30 -3.54 16.79
C ASP A 27 6.10 -2.15 16.17
N TYR A 28 6.58 -1.10 16.82
CA TYR A 28 6.58 0.25 16.26
C TYR A 28 7.49 0.36 15.05
N GLU A 29 8.76 -0.03 15.19
CA GLU A 29 9.76 0.10 14.11
C GLU A 29 9.41 -0.80 12.91
N ILE A 30 8.86 -2.00 13.15
CA ILE A 30 8.38 -2.89 12.07
C ILE A 30 7.22 -2.26 11.29
N ARG A 31 6.24 -1.65 11.98
CA ARG A 31 5.12 -0.97 11.31
C ARG A 31 5.57 0.25 10.50
N GLU A 32 6.56 1.00 10.99
CA GLU A 32 7.15 2.10 10.23
C GLU A 32 7.86 1.57 8.97
N ALA A 33 8.69 0.54 9.10
CA ALA A 33 9.37 -0.07 7.95
C ALA A 33 8.41 -0.51 6.85
N LEU A 34 7.31 -1.17 7.22
CA LEU A 34 6.28 -1.62 6.28
C LEU A 34 5.56 -0.48 5.57
N GLN A 35 5.36 0.67 6.24
CA GLN A 35 4.78 1.84 5.60
C GLN A 35 5.71 2.41 4.53
N TYR A 36 7.01 2.52 4.81
CA TYR A 36 7.99 2.99 3.83
C TYR A 36 8.07 2.08 2.58
N LEU A 37 7.93 0.76 2.76
CA LEU A 37 7.87 -0.20 1.65
C LEU A 37 6.54 -0.14 0.87
N HIS A 38 5.41 0.13 1.53
CA HIS A 38 4.11 0.31 0.87
C HIS A 38 4.08 1.58 0.03
N ILE A 39 4.72 2.66 0.49
CA ILE A 39 4.81 3.92 -0.26
C ILE A 39 5.54 3.70 -1.60
N GLU A 40 6.56 2.82 -1.65
CA GLU A 40 7.18 2.44 -2.93
C GLU A 40 6.21 1.67 -3.83
N SER A 41 5.39 0.79 -3.26
CA SER A 41 4.43 -0.04 -4.03
C SER A 41 3.31 0.77 -4.69
N ASP A 42 2.77 1.81 -4.01
CA ASP A 42 1.77 2.71 -4.61
C ASP A 42 2.39 3.73 -5.59
N SER A 43 3.69 4.04 -5.43
CA SER A 43 4.42 4.88 -6.39
C SER A 43 4.76 4.15 -7.70
N VAL A 44 4.70 2.81 -7.71
CA VAL A 44 4.49 2.02 -8.93
C VAL A 44 3.01 2.15 -9.32
N SER A 45 2.64 3.36 -9.75
CA SER A 45 1.39 3.59 -10.44
C SER A 45 1.34 2.65 -11.63
N VAL A 46 0.46 1.65 -11.54
CA VAL A 46 0.01 0.83 -12.66
C VAL A 46 -0.55 1.80 -13.71
N SER A 47 0.31 2.26 -14.62
CA SER A 47 -0.11 2.96 -15.82
C SER A 47 -0.64 1.91 -16.80
N SER A 48 -1.90 2.11 -17.20
CA SER A 48 -2.66 1.41 -18.24
C SER A 48 -3.14 0.00 -17.85
N GLU A 49 -4.44 -0.31 -17.91
CA GLU A 49 -5.37 -0.02 -19.02
C GLU A 49 -6.75 0.42 -18.50
N SER A 50 -7.16 1.61 -18.91
CA SER A 50 -8.57 1.96 -18.98
C SER A 50 -9.11 1.33 -20.27
N ASP A 51 -9.86 0.24 -20.17
CA ASP A 51 -10.80 -0.14 -21.22
C ASP A 51 -12.22 0.07 -20.72
N ALA A 52 -12.74 1.22 -21.13
CA ALA A 52 -14.13 1.56 -20.99
C ALA A 52 -14.92 0.85 -22.10
N VAL A 53 -15.83 -0.05 -21.73
CA VAL A 53 -17.00 -0.31 -22.56
C VAL A 53 -18.28 -0.16 -21.75
N SER A 54 -18.87 1.00 -21.99
CA SER A 54 -20.23 1.43 -21.73
C SER A 54 -21.30 0.34 -21.92
N ALA A 55 -22.25 0.38 -20.99
CA ALA A 55 -23.70 0.30 -21.18
C ALA A 55 -24.27 -0.70 -22.20
N SER A 56 -25.02 -1.67 -21.69
CA SER A 56 -26.31 -2.03 -22.30
C SER A 56 -27.35 -2.20 -21.21
N SER A 57 -28.31 -1.28 -21.24
CA SER A 57 -29.54 -1.26 -20.46
C SER A 57 -30.41 -2.48 -20.74
N GLU A 58 -31.05 -3.03 -19.71
CA GLU A 58 -32.34 -3.74 -19.83
C GLU A 58 -33.03 -3.67 -18.44
N SER A 59 -33.82 -2.63 -18.18
CA SER A 59 -35.28 -2.55 -18.39
C SER A 59 -36.08 -3.61 -17.63
N GLU A 60 -36.66 -3.16 -16.52
CA GLU A 60 -38.01 -3.44 -15.99
C GLU A 60 -38.64 -4.82 -16.25
N ALA A 61 -38.99 -5.51 -15.16
CA ALA A 61 -40.41 -5.75 -14.82
C ALA A 61 -40.52 -6.58 -13.52
N GLU A 62 -41.03 -5.94 -12.47
CA GLU A 62 -41.84 -6.64 -11.47
C GLU A 62 -43.22 -6.93 -12.11
N PRO A 63 -43.76 -8.15 -12.00
CA PRO A 63 -45.20 -8.29 -11.92
C PRO A 63 -45.59 -9.12 -10.70
N SER A 64 -46.45 -8.51 -9.90
CA SER A 64 -47.15 -9.11 -8.77
C SER A 64 -47.99 -10.32 -9.16
N ARG A 65 -47.97 -11.39 -8.36
CA ARG A 65 -49.18 -12.02 -7.80
C ARG A 65 -48.87 -13.02 -6.69
#